data_AF-A0A1U7H6U9-F1
#
_entry.id   AF-A0A1U7H6U9-F1
#
_cell.length_a   1.000
_cell.length_b   1.000
_cell.length_c   1.000
_cell.angle_alpha   90.00
_cell.angle_beta   90.00
_cell.angle_gamma   90.00
#
_symmetry.space_group_name_H-M   'P 1'
#
loop_
_entity.id
_entity.type
_entity.pdbx_description
1 polymer ?
#
loop_
_entity_poly.entity_id
_entity_poly.type
_entity_poly.pdbx_seq_one_letter_code
_entity_poly.pdbx_strand_id
1 'polypeptide(L)'
;MTDILKEILNILKENENIRLIISALLLIFVFRLKDIYEFVDRLLNRKVTRLENLLKGDLDRETRQAVQEELYSRYFQQTTGIKAEKHLREKITKLFESANGRITYSDINHVFKHGFLLCDHNEELRIRKINRQDRISYRFWRIISLSVWVLGLLLILLTILFKIDDPSKIKIGILSTFSPSRNTNEFSLKSVLILHGISWCILAYVMRSQTFVIKIVDKVKSELERQSVEKKRPKSKSIINLFTNLLSPNNLFKRKKK
;
A
#
# COMPACT_ATOMS: atom_id res chain seq x y z
N MET A 1 23.30 -17.77 -26.40
CA MET A 1 22.02 -17.35 -25.76
C MET A 1 20.82 -18.12 -26.34
N THR A 2 20.87 -18.49 -27.63
CA THR A 2 19.92 -19.36 -28.32
C THR A 2 19.99 -20.83 -27.89
N ASP A 3 21.15 -21.29 -27.42
CA ASP A 3 21.40 -22.73 -27.28
C ASP A 3 20.79 -23.32 -26.01
N ILE A 4 20.90 -22.62 -24.87
CA ILE A 4 20.23 -23.00 -23.61
C ILE A 4 18.71 -23.00 -23.78
N LEU A 5 18.17 -22.05 -24.55
CA LEU A 5 16.73 -21.92 -24.79
C LEU A 5 16.22 -23.04 -25.70
N LYS A 6 17.02 -23.46 -26.69
CA LYS A 6 16.75 -24.63 -27.54
C LYS A 6 16.82 -25.94 -26.76
N GLU A 7 17.79 -26.07 -25.86
CA GLU A 7 17.99 -27.27 -25.05
C GLU A 7 16.87 -27.46 -24.04
N ILE A 8 16.41 -26.37 -23.42
CA ILE A 8 15.20 -26.38 -22.57
C ILE A 8 13.96 -26.70 -23.41
N LEU A 9 13.79 -26.12 -24.61
CA LEU A 9 12.67 -26.41 -25.51
C LEU A 9 12.64 -27.88 -25.95
N ASN A 10 13.80 -28.50 -26.18
CA ASN A 10 13.88 -29.92 -26.52
C ASN A 10 13.49 -30.81 -25.32
N ILE A 11 14.00 -30.51 -24.12
CA ILE A 11 13.63 -31.22 -22.88
C ILE A 11 12.13 -31.08 -22.56
N LEU A 12 11.55 -29.92 -22.86
CA LEU A 12 10.10 -29.63 -22.73
C LEU A 12 9.25 -30.40 -23.75
N LYS A 13 9.79 -30.67 -24.94
CA LYS A 13 9.08 -31.36 -26.03
C LYS A 13 9.07 -32.88 -25.84
N GLU A 14 10.09 -33.43 -25.18
CA GLU A 14 10.20 -34.87 -24.88
C GLU A 14 9.48 -35.30 -23.59
N ASN A 15 9.17 -34.37 -22.68
CA ASN A 15 8.52 -34.70 -21.40
C ASN A 15 7.15 -34.04 -21.26
N GLU A 16 6.06 -34.84 -21.28
CA GLU A 16 4.69 -34.40 -20.93
C GLU A 16 4.54 -34.03 -19.43
N ASN A 17 5.61 -34.14 -18.65
CA ASN A 17 5.63 -33.81 -17.23
C ASN A 17 5.57 -32.30 -17.00
N ILE A 18 4.34 -31.78 -16.87
CA ILE A 18 4.02 -30.39 -16.50
C ILE A 18 4.86 -29.88 -15.32
N ARG A 19 5.25 -30.74 -14.37
CA ARG A 19 6.12 -30.38 -13.24
C ARG A 19 7.53 -29.92 -13.66
N LEU A 20 8.13 -30.57 -14.66
CA LEU A 20 9.43 -30.17 -15.23
C LEU A 20 9.30 -28.85 -16.03
N ILE A 21 8.15 -28.64 -16.68
CA ILE A 21 7.85 -27.39 -17.38
C ILE A 21 7.78 -26.22 -16.40
N ILE A 22 7.04 -26.40 -15.31
CA ILE A 22 6.89 -25.38 -14.26
C ILE A 22 8.22 -25.12 -13.55
N SER A 23 9.02 -26.15 -13.26
CA SER A 23 10.33 -25.96 -12.61
C SER A 23 11.33 -25.25 -13.54
N ALA A 24 11.36 -25.58 -14.83
CA ALA A 24 12.19 -24.90 -15.82
C ALA A 24 11.79 -23.43 -15.99
N LEU A 25 10.48 -23.13 -16.06
CA LEU A 25 9.95 -21.76 -16.08
C LEU A 25 10.31 -20.97 -14.83
N LEU A 26 10.19 -21.57 -13.64
CA LEU A 26 10.63 -20.98 -12.38
C LEU A 26 12.13 -20.71 -12.37
N LEU A 27 12.95 -21.63 -12.86
CA LEU A 27 14.40 -21.44 -12.96
C LEU A 27 14.74 -20.27 -13.89
N ILE A 28 14.15 -20.23 -15.08
CA ILE A 28 14.34 -19.13 -16.04
C ILE A 28 13.90 -17.82 -15.40
N PHE A 29 12.75 -17.81 -14.70
CA PHE A 29 12.26 -16.64 -14.01
C PHE A 29 13.26 -16.15 -12.96
N VAL A 30 13.79 -17.05 -12.11
CA VAL A 30 14.77 -16.72 -11.08
C VAL A 30 16.08 -16.19 -11.67
N PHE A 31 16.61 -16.83 -12.72
CA PHE A 31 17.86 -16.39 -13.36
C PHE A 31 17.69 -15.10 -14.18
N ARG A 32 16.47 -14.78 -14.63
CA ARG A 32 16.14 -13.54 -15.36
C ARG A 32 15.49 -12.46 -14.49
N LEU A 33 15.37 -12.67 -13.18
CA LEU A 33 14.78 -11.68 -12.25
C LEU A 33 15.45 -10.31 -12.37
N LYS A 34 16.78 -10.28 -12.57
CA LYS A 34 17.52 -9.02 -12.76
C LYS A 34 17.09 -8.28 -14.03
N ASP A 35 17.04 -8.96 -15.17
CA ASP A 35 16.63 -8.37 -16.45
C ASP A 35 15.17 -7.90 -16.40
N ILE A 36 14.30 -8.70 -15.76
CA ILE A 36 12.89 -8.36 -15.56
C ILE A 36 12.78 -7.14 -14.65
N TYR A 37 13.55 -7.08 -13.57
CA TYR A 37 13.56 -5.94 -12.65
C TYR A 37 14.04 -4.67 -13.35
N GLU A 38 15.15 -4.73 -14.10
CA GLU A 38 15.65 -3.59 -14.89
C GLU A 38 14.67 -3.15 -15.99
N PHE A 39 13.92 -4.08 -16.58
CA PHE A 39 12.88 -3.77 -17.56
C PHE A 39 11.68 -3.08 -16.89
N VAL A 40 11.21 -3.60 -15.76
CA VAL A 40 10.13 -3.01 -14.97
C VAL A 40 10.52 -1.62 -14.47
N ASP A 41 11.75 -1.46 -13.97
CA ASP A 41 12.25 -0.16 -13.50
C ASP A 41 12.34 0.86 -14.64
N ARG A 42 12.85 0.45 -15.82
CA ARG A 42 12.81 1.29 -17.03
C ARG A 42 11.40 1.69 -17.42
N LEU A 43 10.42 0.77 -17.37
CA LEU A 43 9.02 1.08 -17.68
C LEU A 43 8.41 2.06 -16.67
N LEU A 44 8.67 1.87 -15.38
CA LEU A 44 8.17 2.73 -14.31
C LEU A 44 8.78 4.13 -14.40
N ASN A 45 10.08 4.23 -14.71
CA ASN A 45 10.83 5.49 -14.73
C ASN A 45 10.82 6.20 -16.09
N ARG A 46 10.36 5.55 -17.18
CA ARG A 46 10.33 6.13 -18.53
C ARG A 46 9.68 7.51 -18.58
N LYS A 47 8.60 7.71 -17.82
CA LYS A 47 7.92 9.01 -17.76
C LYS A 47 8.77 10.07 -17.06
N VAL A 48 9.44 9.72 -15.96
CA VAL A 48 10.35 10.62 -15.23
C VAL A 48 11.50 11.04 -16.14
N THR A 49 12.21 10.08 -16.75
CA THR A 49 13.31 10.37 -17.68
C THR A 49 12.87 11.23 -18.86
N ARG A 50 11.65 11.01 -19.38
CA ARG A 50 11.10 11.85 -20.47
C ARG A 50 10.87 13.29 -20.01
N LEU A 51 10.30 13.50 -18.81
CA LEU A 51 10.09 14.84 -18.25
C LEU A 51 11.43 15.55 -17.97
N GLU A 52 12.41 14.83 -17.44
CA GLU A 52 13.77 15.36 -17.22
C GLU A 52 14.44 15.77 -18.52
N ASN A 53 14.33 14.95 -19.57
CA ASN A 53 14.88 15.28 -20.88
C ASN A 53 14.16 16.48 -21.52
N LEU A 54 12.85 16.63 -21.31
CA LEU A 54 12.11 17.82 -21.76
C LEU A 54 12.60 19.09 -21.06
N LEU A 55 12.90 19.04 -19.77
CA LEU A 55 13.41 20.20 -19.02
C LEU A 55 14.81 20.66 -19.47
N LYS A 56 15.60 19.78 -20.11
CA LYS A 56 16.90 20.12 -20.68
C LYS A 56 16.80 20.90 -22.00
N GLY A 57 15.64 20.92 -22.65
CA GLY A 57 15.41 21.67 -23.88
C GLY A 57 14.97 23.12 -23.64
N ASP A 58 14.85 23.86 -24.74
CA ASP A 58 14.20 25.17 -24.74
C ASP A 58 12.69 24.99 -24.70
N LEU A 59 12.13 25.33 -23.54
CA LEU A 59 10.70 25.39 -23.28
C LEU A 59 10.36 26.81 -22.87
N ASP A 60 9.18 27.27 -23.25
CA ASP A 60 8.63 28.51 -22.69
C ASP A 60 8.46 28.38 -21.17
N ARG A 61 8.34 29.53 -20.50
CA ARG A 61 8.32 29.60 -19.04
C ARG A 61 7.15 28.82 -18.42
N GLU A 62 5.97 28.89 -19.03
CA GLU A 62 4.76 28.26 -18.50
C GLU A 62 4.85 26.74 -18.65
N THR A 63 5.25 26.26 -19.82
CA THR A 63 5.47 24.83 -20.08
C THR A 63 6.56 24.27 -19.17
N ARG A 64 7.68 24.99 -18.98
CA ARG A 64 8.75 24.57 -18.07
C ARG A 64 8.23 24.41 -16.64
N GLN A 65 7.41 25.34 -16.15
CA GLN A 65 6.81 25.26 -14.82
C GLN A 65 5.85 24.06 -14.70
N ALA A 66 4.99 23.84 -15.68
CA ALA A 66 4.07 22.69 -15.68
C ALA A 66 4.81 21.34 -15.69
N VAL A 67 5.88 21.22 -16.50
CA VAL A 67 6.72 20.01 -16.56
C VAL A 67 7.45 19.78 -15.24
N GLN A 68 8.00 20.83 -14.61
CA GLN A 68 8.60 20.73 -13.28
C GLN A 68 7.58 20.26 -12.23
N GLU A 69 6.37 20.79 -12.26
CA GLU A 69 5.33 20.43 -11.29
C GLU A 69 4.88 18.97 -11.42
N GLU A 70 4.73 18.46 -12.65
CA GLU A 70 4.47 17.04 -12.90
C GLU A 70 5.67 16.18 -12.48
N LEU A 71 6.91 16.61 -12.75
CA LEU A 71 8.11 15.89 -12.31
C LEU A 71 8.17 15.79 -10.77
N TYR A 72 7.93 16.89 -10.06
CA TYR A 72 7.84 16.89 -8.60
C TYR A 72 6.70 16.01 -8.09
N SER A 73 5.55 15.99 -8.78
CA SER A 73 4.44 15.08 -8.47
C SER A 73 4.89 13.62 -8.51
N ARG A 74 5.65 13.24 -9.54
CA ARG A 74 6.18 11.89 -9.71
C ARG A 74 7.18 11.53 -8.63
N TYR A 75 8.14 12.41 -8.35
CA TYR A 75 9.11 12.18 -7.29
C TYR A 75 8.44 12.06 -5.92
N PHE A 76 7.47 12.92 -5.63
CA PHE A 76 6.70 12.81 -4.39
C PHE A 76 5.95 11.47 -4.31
N GLN A 77 5.31 11.04 -5.40
CA GLN A 77 4.62 9.76 -5.45
C GLN A 77 5.58 8.57 -5.28
N GLN A 78 6.77 8.61 -5.87
CA GLN A 78 7.78 7.55 -5.71
C GLN A 78 8.29 7.47 -4.26
N THR A 79 8.54 8.62 -3.63
CA THR A 79 9.07 8.68 -2.26
C THR A 79 8.02 8.35 -1.19
N THR A 80 6.79 8.85 -1.36
CA THR A 80 5.75 8.76 -0.31
C THR A 80 4.67 7.72 -0.62
N GLY A 81 4.58 7.27 -1.87
CA GLY A 81 3.48 6.44 -2.37
C GLY A 81 2.16 7.17 -2.55
N ILE A 82 2.13 8.51 -2.39
CA ILE A 82 0.93 9.34 -2.44
C ILE A 82 0.88 10.11 -3.77
N LYS A 83 -0.21 9.95 -4.52
CA LYS A 83 -0.48 10.76 -5.72
C LYS A 83 -1.36 11.95 -5.32
N ALA A 84 -0.78 13.14 -5.27
CA ALA A 84 -1.42 14.35 -4.78
C ALA A 84 -1.04 15.58 -5.63
N GLU A 85 -1.95 16.54 -5.72
CA GLU A 85 -1.71 17.86 -6.31
C GLU A 85 -0.76 18.70 -5.44
N LYS A 86 -0.15 19.73 -6.04
CA LYS A 86 0.88 20.54 -5.37
C LYS A 86 0.46 21.07 -4.01
N HIS A 87 -0.70 21.70 -3.92
CA HIS A 87 -1.21 22.25 -2.66
C HIS A 87 -1.30 21.17 -1.57
N LEU A 88 -1.76 19.97 -1.94
CA LEU A 88 -1.91 18.85 -1.01
C LEU A 88 -0.55 18.26 -0.61
N ARG A 89 0.40 18.16 -1.56
CA ARG A 89 1.78 17.73 -1.28
C ARG A 89 2.46 18.64 -0.26
N GLU A 90 2.31 19.96 -0.41
CA GLU A 90 2.89 20.93 0.52
C GLU A 90 2.31 20.77 1.93
N LYS A 91 0.99 20.56 2.05
CA LYS A 91 0.35 20.36 3.36
C LYS A 91 0.76 19.03 4.00
N ILE A 92 0.88 17.97 3.21
CA ILE A 92 1.36 16.66 3.68
C ILE A 92 2.81 16.76 4.16
N THR A 93 3.65 17.47 3.42
CA THR A 93 5.06 17.69 3.79
C THR A 93 5.17 18.46 5.10
N LYS A 94 4.39 19.55 5.25
CA LYS A 94 4.31 20.30 6.52
C LYS A 94 3.82 19.45 7.69
N LEU A 95 2.81 18.60 7.45
CA LEU A 95 2.30 17.67 8.45
C LEU A 95 3.39 16.69 8.88
N PHE A 96 4.13 16.10 7.93
CA PHE A 96 5.23 15.20 8.22
C PHE A 96 6.36 15.88 9.01
N GLU A 97 6.79 17.07 8.58
CA GLU A 97 7.86 17.85 9.24
C GLU A 97 7.49 18.19 10.68
N SER A 98 6.31 18.78 10.90
CA SER A 98 5.85 19.18 12.24
C SER A 98 5.66 18.02 13.22
N ALA A 99 5.42 16.81 12.69
CA ALA A 99 5.23 15.64 13.52
C ALA A 99 6.54 15.13 14.15
N ASN A 100 7.71 15.59 13.69
CA ASN A 100 9.01 15.23 14.23
C ASN A 100 9.17 13.70 14.42
N GLY A 101 8.82 12.92 13.39
CA GLY A 101 8.93 11.46 13.40
C GLY A 101 7.77 10.71 14.09
N ARG A 102 6.80 11.43 14.68
CA ARG A 102 5.62 10.77 15.27
C ARG A 102 4.77 10.05 14.23
N ILE A 103 4.64 10.59 13.02
CA ILE A 103 3.96 9.95 11.88
C ILE A 103 4.94 9.78 10.73
N THR A 104 4.75 8.73 9.94
CA THR A 104 5.56 8.44 8.75
C THR A 104 4.77 8.78 7.47
N TYR A 105 5.45 8.91 6.32
CA TYR A 105 4.75 9.02 5.03
C TYR A 105 3.88 7.79 4.73
N SER A 106 4.28 6.60 5.22
CA SER A 106 3.46 5.39 5.11
C SER A 106 2.15 5.52 5.87
N ASP A 107 2.18 6.07 7.09
CA ASP A 107 0.98 6.37 7.89
C ASP A 107 0.04 7.30 7.11
N ILE A 108 0.58 8.41 6.58
CA ILE A 108 -0.19 9.38 5.81
C ILE A 108 -0.77 8.75 4.54
N ASN A 109 0.02 7.94 3.83
CA ASN A 109 -0.41 7.25 2.61
C ASN A 109 -1.55 6.26 2.89
N HIS A 110 -1.48 5.51 4.00
CA HIS A 110 -2.56 4.64 4.41
C HIS A 110 -3.86 5.43 4.62
N VAL A 111 -3.83 6.51 5.39
CA VAL A 111 -5.02 7.35 5.63
C VAL A 111 -5.55 7.96 4.33
N PHE A 112 -4.65 8.39 3.44
CA PHE A 112 -5.00 8.97 2.15
C PHE A 112 -5.68 7.96 1.21
N LYS A 113 -5.10 6.77 1.04
CA LYS A 113 -5.66 5.69 0.20
C LYS A 113 -7.03 5.21 0.67
N HIS A 114 -7.28 5.25 1.97
CA HIS A 114 -8.57 4.91 2.55
C HIS A 114 -9.58 6.07 2.54
N GLY A 115 -9.23 7.23 1.95
CA GLY A 115 -10.15 8.35 1.77
C GLY A 115 -10.51 9.09 3.07
N PHE A 116 -9.69 8.95 4.11
CA PHE A 116 -9.89 9.64 5.38
C PHE A 116 -9.24 11.01 5.42
N LEU A 117 -8.17 11.25 4.64
CA LEU A 117 -7.49 12.54 4.58
C LEU A 117 -8.12 13.42 3.51
N LEU A 118 -8.65 14.59 3.91
CA LEU A 118 -9.30 15.56 3.04
C LEU A 118 -8.70 16.95 3.26
N CYS A 119 -8.76 17.81 2.25
CA CYS A 119 -8.53 19.25 2.43
C CYS A 119 -9.89 19.94 2.60
N ASP A 120 -10.03 20.74 3.65
CA ASP A 120 -11.22 21.57 3.86
C ASP A 120 -11.20 22.81 2.95
N HIS A 121 -12.31 23.57 2.90
CA HIS A 121 -12.43 24.83 2.16
C HIS A 121 -11.38 25.88 2.55
N ASN A 122 -10.82 25.79 3.77
CA ASN A 122 -9.72 26.64 4.23
C ASN A 122 -8.33 26.10 3.86
N GLU A 123 -8.26 25.12 2.95
CA GLU A 123 -7.05 24.39 2.55
C GLU A 123 -6.30 23.75 3.73
N GLU A 124 -7.00 23.41 4.80
CA GLU A 124 -6.42 22.71 5.95
C GLU A 124 -6.66 21.21 5.83
N LEU A 125 -5.64 20.42 6.12
CA LEU A 125 -5.77 18.97 6.19
C LEU A 125 -6.68 18.59 7.36
N ARG A 126 -7.69 17.78 7.06
CA ARG A 126 -8.62 17.24 8.05
C ARG A 126 -8.84 15.76 7.84
N ILE A 127 -9.12 15.08 8.94
CA ILE A 127 -9.56 13.69 8.91
C ILE A 127 -11.09 13.67 8.84
N ARG A 128 -11.63 13.03 7.81
CA ARG A 128 -13.05 12.73 7.70
C ARG A 128 -13.49 11.93 8.92
N LYS A 129 -14.59 12.33 9.55
CA LYS A 129 -15.18 11.53 10.63
C LYS A 129 -15.59 10.16 10.09
N ILE A 130 -15.25 9.10 10.84
CA ILE A 130 -15.66 7.73 10.51
C ILE A 130 -17.19 7.66 10.56
N ASN A 131 -17.80 7.51 9.39
CA ASN A 131 -19.25 7.50 9.25
C ASN A 131 -19.84 6.18 9.81
N ARG A 132 -21.15 6.14 10.07
CA ARG A 132 -21.86 4.90 10.40
C ARG A 132 -21.67 3.86 9.30
N GLN A 133 -21.67 4.28 8.04
CA GLN A 133 -21.43 3.40 6.89
C GLN A 133 -20.05 2.74 6.92
N ASP A 134 -18.99 3.47 7.29
CA ASP A 134 -17.64 2.91 7.42
C ASP A 134 -17.62 1.80 8.49
N ARG A 135 -18.31 2.02 9.61
CA ARG A 135 -18.45 1.03 10.69
C ARG A 135 -19.29 -0.18 10.27
N ILE A 136 -20.37 0.04 9.51
CA ILE A 136 -21.22 -1.04 9.00
C ILE A 136 -20.44 -1.88 8.00
N SER A 137 -19.74 -1.25 7.05
CA SER A 137 -18.89 -1.94 6.08
C SER A 137 -17.82 -2.77 6.77
N TYR A 138 -17.15 -2.21 7.79
CA TYR A 138 -16.20 -2.95 8.62
C TYR A 138 -16.82 -4.19 9.28
N ARG A 139 -17.98 -4.03 9.93
CA ARG A 139 -18.69 -5.17 10.56
C ARG A 139 -19.14 -6.21 9.54
N PHE A 140 -19.62 -5.76 8.38
CA PHE A 140 -20.10 -6.62 7.30
C PHE A 140 -18.97 -7.47 6.73
N TRP A 141 -17.82 -6.85 6.40
CA TRP A 141 -16.62 -7.59 5.95
C TRP A 141 -16.13 -8.57 7.01
N ARG A 142 -16.22 -8.20 8.29
CA ARG A 142 -15.88 -9.11 9.40
C ARG A 142 -16.82 -10.31 9.48
N ILE A 143 -18.12 -10.13 9.25
CA ILE A 143 -19.10 -11.23 9.24
C ILE A 143 -18.89 -12.13 8.03
N ILE A 144 -18.71 -11.57 6.82
CA ILE A 144 -18.41 -12.36 5.61
C ILE A 144 -17.13 -13.18 5.80
N SER A 145 -16.11 -12.54 6.35
CA SER A 145 -14.85 -13.20 6.65
C SER A 145 -15.04 -14.40 7.58
N LEU A 146 -15.84 -14.24 8.63
CA LEU A 146 -16.15 -15.30 9.58
C LEU A 146 -17.02 -16.39 8.95
N SER A 147 -17.99 -16.05 8.10
CA SER A 147 -18.86 -17.04 7.46
C SER A 147 -18.09 -17.89 6.45
N VAL A 148 -17.22 -17.28 5.63
CA VAL A 148 -16.30 -18.00 4.73
C VAL A 148 -15.39 -18.95 5.52
N TRP A 149 -14.93 -18.51 6.70
CA TRP A 149 -14.13 -19.34 7.60
C TRP A 149 -14.89 -20.56 8.12
N VAL A 150 -16.11 -20.37 8.63
CA VAL A 150 -16.97 -21.47 9.10
C VAL A 150 -17.28 -22.44 7.96
N LEU A 151 -17.56 -21.92 6.76
CA LEU A 151 -17.83 -22.74 5.58
C LEU A 151 -16.59 -23.59 5.19
N GLY A 152 -15.40 -22.99 5.23
CA GLY A 152 -14.14 -23.69 4.97
C GLY A 152 -13.88 -24.83 5.96
N LEU A 153 -14.12 -24.58 7.26
CA LEU A 153 -14.04 -25.62 8.29
C LEU A 153 -15.09 -26.72 8.09
N LEU A 154 -16.32 -26.36 7.74
CA LEU A 154 -17.39 -27.32 7.47
C LEU A 154 -17.03 -28.23 6.29
N LEU A 155 -16.45 -27.69 5.22
CA LEU A 155 -15.97 -28.48 4.08
C LEU A 155 -14.85 -29.45 4.46
N ILE A 156 -13.90 -29.01 5.30
CA ILE A 156 -12.84 -29.89 5.82
C ILE A 156 -13.44 -31.00 6.69
N LEU A 157 -14.36 -30.65 7.58
CA LEU A 157 -15.05 -31.60 8.47
C LEU A 157 -15.85 -32.63 7.66
N LEU A 158 -16.61 -32.20 6.65
CA LEU A 158 -17.32 -33.07 5.72
C LEU A 158 -16.35 -34.02 5.01
N THR A 159 -15.20 -33.53 4.56
CA THR A 159 -14.19 -34.38 3.90
C THR A 159 -13.61 -35.44 4.83
N ILE A 160 -13.48 -35.13 6.13
CA ILE A 160 -12.99 -36.08 7.15
C ILE A 160 -14.08 -37.08 7.55
N LEU A 161 -15.32 -36.62 7.77
CA LEU A 161 -16.47 -37.41 8.19
C LEU A 161 -16.91 -38.40 7.11
N PHE A 162 -17.00 -37.93 5.86
CA PHE A 162 -17.26 -38.78 4.71
C PHE A 162 -16.01 -39.48 4.22
N LYS A 163 -15.06 -39.77 5.14
CA LYS A 163 -13.82 -40.53 4.95
C LYS A 163 -14.02 -41.45 3.76
N ILE A 164 -13.47 -41.03 2.63
CA ILE A 164 -13.91 -41.49 1.33
C ILE A 164 -13.43 -42.94 1.20
N ASP A 165 -14.26 -43.89 1.61
CA ASP A 165 -13.96 -45.33 1.50
C ASP A 165 -13.95 -45.75 0.02
N ASP A 166 -14.50 -44.93 -0.89
CA ASP A 166 -14.45 -45.14 -2.34
C ASP A 166 -14.54 -43.81 -3.13
N PRO A 167 -13.40 -43.22 -3.54
CA PRO A 167 -13.36 -41.92 -4.23
C PRO A 167 -14.01 -41.92 -5.61
N SER A 168 -14.37 -43.10 -6.13
CA SER A 168 -15.07 -43.26 -7.40
C SER A 168 -16.56 -42.91 -7.35
N LYS A 169 -17.18 -42.89 -6.16
CA LYS A 169 -18.64 -42.71 -5.99
C LYS A 169 -19.07 -41.28 -5.73
N ILE A 170 -18.12 -40.39 -5.42
CA ILE A 170 -18.39 -38.97 -5.17
C ILE A 170 -18.35 -38.21 -6.50
N LYS A 171 -19.38 -38.44 -7.33
CA LYS A 171 -19.75 -37.49 -8.38
C LYS A 171 -20.48 -36.32 -7.71
N ILE A 172 -19.73 -35.43 -7.07
CA ILE A 172 -20.26 -34.14 -6.64
C ILE A 172 -20.64 -33.39 -7.93
N GLY A 173 -21.95 -33.19 -8.14
CA GLY A 173 -22.55 -32.47 -9.28
C GLY A 173 -22.18 -30.98 -9.38
N ILE A 174 -21.14 -30.53 -8.67
CA ILE A 174 -20.55 -29.20 -8.78
C ILE A 174 -19.33 -29.24 -9.74
N LEU A 175 -18.73 -30.42 -9.98
CA LEU A 175 -17.59 -30.56 -10.91
C LEU A 175 -18.00 -30.86 -12.36
N SER A 176 -19.25 -31.23 -12.63
CA SER A 176 -19.73 -31.48 -14.00
C SER A 176 -19.89 -30.21 -14.83
N THR A 177 -19.84 -29.03 -14.22
CA THR A 177 -19.88 -27.74 -14.92
C THR A 177 -18.51 -27.24 -15.37
N PHE A 178 -17.38 -27.84 -14.95
CA PHE A 178 -16.05 -27.28 -15.19
C PHE A 178 -14.92 -28.24 -15.60
N SER A 179 -15.15 -29.48 -16.05
CA SER A 179 -14.13 -30.14 -16.91
C SER A 179 -14.55 -31.41 -17.65
N PRO A 180 -14.16 -31.53 -18.94
CA PRO A 180 -14.05 -32.81 -19.63
C PRO A 180 -12.65 -33.44 -19.47
N SER A 181 -12.66 -34.76 -19.22
CA SER A 181 -11.63 -35.78 -19.51
C SER A 181 -10.66 -36.26 -18.41
N ARG A 182 -10.94 -37.50 -17.97
CA ARG A 182 -10.07 -38.68 -17.75
C ARG A 182 -8.63 -38.48 -17.24
N ASN A 183 -8.50 -38.27 -15.92
CA ASN A 183 -7.62 -38.99 -14.96
C ASN A 183 -7.46 -38.16 -13.67
N THR A 184 -8.58 -37.68 -13.12
CA THR A 184 -8.63 -36.61 -12.10
C THR A 184 -8.95 -37.11 -10.69
N ASN A 185 -8.57 -38.33 -10.32
CA ASN A 185 -8.94 -38.89 -9.01
C ASN A 185 -8.02 -38.44 -7.84
N GLU A 186 -6.97 -37.67 -8.11
CA GLU A 186 -6.16 -37.04 -7.07
C GLU A 186 -6.35 -35.52 -7.01
N PHE A 187 -7.59 -35.05 -6.92
CA PHE A 187 -7.81 -33.76 -6.26
C PHE A 187 -7.54 -33.95 -4.76
N SER A 188 -6.24 -34.03 -4.43
CA SER A 188 -5.72 -34.39 -3.13
C SER A 188 -6.28 -33.45 -2.05
N LEU A 189 -6.65 -33.99 -0.89
CA LEU A 189 -6.91 -33.26 0.35
C LEU A 189 -5.91 -32.10 0.57
N LYS A 190 -4.66 -32.28 0.12
CA LYS A 190 -3.60 -31.28 0.14
C LYS A 190 -3.97 -29.98 -0.61
N SER A 191 -4.59 -30.07 -1.78
CA SER A 191 -4.99 -28.91 -2.59
C SER A 191 -6.07 -28.09 -1.88
N VAL A 192 -7.02 -28.75 -1.21
CA VAL A 192 -8.06 -28.11 -0.40
C VAL A 192 -7.45 -27.41 0.81
N LEU A 193 -6.52 -28.07 1.51
CA LEU A 193 -5.80 -27.48 2.64
C LEU A 193 -4.94 -26.28 2.23
N ILE A 194 -4.29 -26.32 1.06
CA ILE A 194 -3.51 -25.20 0.51
C ILE A 194 -4.42 -24.01 0.19
N LEU A 195 -5.53 -24.22 -0.52
CA LEU A 195 -6.50 -23.15 -0.84
C LEU A 195 -7.09 -22.55 0.44
N HIS A 196 -7.39 -23.38 1.43
CA HIS A 196 -7.87 -22.92 2.74
C HIS A 196 -6.80 -22.10 3.48
N GLY A 197 -5.54 -22.53 3.45
CA GLY A 197 -4.41 -21.78 4.01
C GLY A 197 -4.20 -20.41 3.33
N ILE A 198 -4.28 -20.35 2.00
CA ILE A 198 -4.21 -19.08 1.25
C ILE A 198 -5.37 -18.16 1.63
N SER A 199 -6.59 -18.70 1.72
CA SER A 199 -7.76 -17.96 2.16
C SER A 199 -7.56 -17.37 3.56
N TRP A 200 -6.99 -18.14 4.50
CA TRP A 200 -6.62 -17.68 5.83
C TRP A 200 -5.60 -16.52 5.81
N CYS A 201 -4.56 -16.62 4.99
CA CYS A 201 -3.56 -15.56 4.88
C CYS A 201 -4.18 -14.25 4.34
N ILE A 202 -5.03 -14.34 3.33
CA ILE A 202 -5.75 -13.19 2.78
C ILE A 202 -6.68 -12.58 3.84
N LEU A 203 -7.41 -13.43 4.57
CA LEU A 203 -8.35 -13.00 5.60
C LEU A 203 -7.65 -12.27 6.76
N ALA A 204 -6.58 -12.87 7.28
CA ALA A 204 -5.78 -12.29 8.34
C ALA A 204 -5.15 -10.96 7.91
N TYR A 205 -4.70 -10.88 6.64
CA TYR A 205 -4.19 -9.65 6.06
C TYR A 205 -5.25 -8.55 6.00
N VAL A 206 -6.47 -8.85 5.55
CA VAL A 206 -7.58 -7.88 5.48
C VAL A 206 -7.96 -7.37 6.88
N MET A 207 -8.13 -8.28 7.84
CA MET A 207 -8.48 -7.92 9.23
C MET A 207 -7.40 -7.07 9.90
N ARG A 208 -6.14 -7.46 9.74
CA ARG A 208 -4.99 -6.72 10.26
C ARG A 208 -4.90 -5.35 9.61
N SER A 209 -5.09 -5.26 8.29
CA SER A 209 -5.10 -3.98 7.57
C SER A 209 -6.17 -3.03 8.10
N GLN A 210 -7.39 -3.50 8.35
CA GLN A 210 -8.47 -2.60 8.80
C GLN A 210 -8.29 -2.08 10.23
N THR A 211 -7.88 -2.95 11.17
CA THR A 211 -7.58 -2.52 12.55
C THR A 211 -6.36 -1.60 12.62
N PHE A 212 -5.36 -1.85 11.78
CA PHE A 212 -4.19 -0.99 11.62
C PHE A 212 -4.57 0.39 11.09
N VAL A 213 -5.47 0.46 10.10
CA VAL A 213 -5.94 1.72 9.52
C VAL A 213 -6.63 2.60 10.57
N ILE A 214 -7.50 2.04 11.43
CA ILE A 214 -8.17 2.84 12.48
C ILE A 214 -7.14 3.45 13.43
N LYS A 215 -6.15 2.66 13.88
CA LYS A 215 -5.07 3.17 14.75
C LYS A 215 -4.25 4.26 14.08
N ILE A 216 -3.93 4.11 12.80
CA ILE A 216 -3.21 5.14 12.04
C ILE A 216 -4.07 6.40 11.88
N VAL A 217 -5.36 6.26 11.57
CA VAL A 217 -6.28 7.39 11.45
C VAL A 217 -6.33 8.18 12.75
N ASP A 218 -6.47 7.51 13.90
CA ASP A 218 -6.47 8.17 15.22
C ASP A 218 -5.12 8.85 15.52
N LYS A 219 -4.02 8.19 15.17
CA LYS A 219 -2.67 8.74 15.31
C LYS A 219 -2.49 10.03 14.49
N VAL A 220 -2.83 10.02 13.19
CA VAL A 220 -2.74 11.19 12.31
C VAL A 220 -3.70 12.28 12.76
N LYS A 221 -4.92 11.92 13.18
CA LYS A 221 -5.91 12.86 13.71
C LYS A 221 -5.39 13.57 14.96
N SER A 222 -4.81 12.86 15.91
CA SER A 222 -4.26 13.46 17.13
C SER A 222 -3.16 14.47 16.84
N GLU A 223 -2.36 14.23 15.79
CA GLU A 223 -1.29 15.13 15.39
C GLU A 223 -1.82 16.41 14.71
N LEU A 224 -2.85 16.27 13.86
CA LEU A 224 -3.56 17.42 13.29
C LEU A 224 -4.24 18.27 14.38
N GLU A 225 -4.83 17.64 15.38
CA GLU A 225 -5.42 18.35 16.52
C GLU A 225 -4.35 19.13 17.30
N ARG A 226 -3.16 18.55 17.52
CA ARG A 226 -2.02 19.24 18.16
C ARG A 226 -1.59 20.48 17.39
N GLN A 227 -1.44 20.39 16.06
CA GLN A 227 -1.12 21.55 15.23
C GLN A 227 -2.19 22.65 15.36
N SER A 228 -3.46 22.26 15.36
CA SER A 228 -4.57 23.23 15.48
C SER A 228 -4.53 23.97 16.82
N VAL A 229 -4.17 23.28 17.90
CA VAL A 229 -4.01 23.86 19.25
C VAL A 229 -2.79 24.77 19.30
N GLU A 230 -1.68 24.36 18.71
CA GLU A 230 -0.44 25.15 18.67
C GLU A 230 -0.63 26.44 17.86
N LYS A 231 -1.33 26.38 16.72
CA LYS A 231 -1.69 27.57 15.92
C LYS A 231 -2.62 28.53 16.65
N LYS A 232 -3.49 28.01 17.54
CA LYS A 232 -4.40 28.81 18.38
C LYS A 232 -3.75 29.37 19.63
N ARG A 233 -2.58 28.86 20.06
CA ARG A 233 -1.86 29.48 21.17
C ARG A 233 -1.43 30.87 20.72
N PRO A 234 -1.92 31.95 21.36
CA PRO A 234 -1.50 33.29 20.98
C PRO A 234 0.01 33.36 21.09
N LYS A 235 0.66 34.00 20.11
CA LYS A 235 2.10 34.34 20.16
C LYS A 235 2.47 35.18 21.40
N SER A 236 1.54 35.45 22.32
CA SER A 236 1.77 36.16 23.56
C SER A 236 2.87 35.52 24.42
N LYS A 237 3.12 34.20 24.38
CA LYS A 237 4.29 33.64 25.08
C LYS A 237 5.63 34.05 24.46
N SER A 238 5.68 34.24 23.13
CA SER A 238 6.86 34.79 22.46
C SER A 238 7.00 36.29 22.76
N ILE A 239 5.89 37.03 22.80
CA ILE A 239 5.90 38.46 23.15
C ILE A 239 6.29 38.66 24.62
N ILE A 240 5.75 37.87 25.55
CA ILE A 240 6.09 37.91 26.97
C ILE A 240 7.56 37.53 27.16
N ASN A 241 8.09 36.52 26.46
CA ASN A 241 9.52 36.19 26.52
C ASN A 241 10.42 37.26 25.88
N LEU A 242 9.93 37.96 24.85
CA LEU A 242 10.63 39.13 24.30
C LEU A 242 10.63 40.28 25.31
N PHE A 243 9.50 40.54 25.96
CA PHE A 243 9.36 41.59 26.97
C PHE A 243 10.14 41.26 28.25
N THR A 244 10.16 40.02 28.73
CA THR A 244 10.97 39.63 29.90
C THR A 244 12.48 39.65 29.59
N ASN A 245 12.90 39.34 28.37
CA ASN A 245 14.30 39.52 27.97
C ASN A 245 14.69 40.99 27.78
N LEU A 246 13.76 41.85 27.34
CA LEU A 246 13.97 43.30 27.25
C LEU A 246 13.98 43.98 28.63
N LEU A 247 13.20 43.48 29.59
CA LEU A 247 13.11 43.99 30.96
C LEU A 247 14.10 43.33 31.93
N SER A 248 14.92 42.38 31.47
CA SER A 248 15.95 41.77 32.30
C SER A 248 17.01 42.82 32.69
N PRO A 249 17.30 43.02 33.99
CA PRO A 249 18.19 44.08 34.48
C PRO A 249 19.61 44.02 33.89
N ASN A 250 20.04 42.86 33.39
CA ASN A 250 21.34 42.69 32.75
C ASN A 250 21.47 43.39 31.38
N ASN A 251 20.36 43.69 30.70
CA ASN A 251 20.38 44.40 29.41
C ASN A 251 20.30 45.93 29.55
N LEU A 252 19.85 46.44 30.70
CA LEU A 252 19.75 47.88 30.97
C LEU A 252 21.09 48.54 31.30
N PHE A 253 22.08 47.80 31.80
CA PHE A 253 23.39 48.34 32.17
C PHE A 253 24.42 48.41 31.02
N LYS A 254 24.13 47.82 29.85
CA LYS A 254 25.08 47.81 28.71
C LYS A 254 25.04 49.06 27.83
N ARG A 255 24.13 50.02 28.07
CA ARG A 255 23.92 51.18 27.18
C ARG A 255 24.51 52.53 27.66
N LYS A 256 25.26 52.58 28.76
CA LYS A 256 25.87 53.82 29.30
C LYS A 256 27.40 53.95 29.09
N LYS A 257 27.95 53.40 28.01
CA LYS A 257 29.32 53.71 27.57
C LYS A 257 29.36 53.96 26.06
N LYS A 258 28.97 55.16 25.67
CA LYS A 258 29.45 55.85 24.47
C LYS A 258 29.21 57.34 24.63
#